data_AF-W1WJM8-F1
#
_entry.id   AF-W1WJM8-F1
#
_cell.length_a   1.000
_cell.length_b   1.000
_cell.length_c   1.000
_cell.angle_alpha   90.00
_cell.angle_beta   90.00
_cell.angle_gamma   90.00
#
_symmetry.space_group_name_H-M   'P 1'
#
loop_
_entity.id
_entity.type
_entity.pdbx_description
1 polymer ?
#
loop_
_entity_poly.entity_id
_entity_poly.type
_entity_poly.pdbx_seq_one_letter_code
_entity_poly.pdbx_strand_id
1 'polypeptide(L)'
;HDLMTLSGGEKQKVALAAILAADSDYLLLDEPFANVDPQSRLQLIHLIKDYQKQGKTILIADHDWSGYADVIDDIFVMSDGQLHVANAEESHHILSQLPIAPEIHTKLPAAQPGDLDLKQVSLSNGDRLLLNETSLSFPTAKRTLITGPNGVGKSTLFSALVKLYPYGGKISYQGQDIAKRRIAQHVHQVALIFQNAEQQFIAMTMAEELKQAQATSHFAKQWSDDVITSTLQRLNLTHVRDHIVYQLSGGQQKKLQVLLMLITGTPVLLFDEPLAGLDAESQKQLLDLIAEVTDKQSQTVIMISHQLHAVTDWFDYHLEFEQQHLTFQGDAS
;
A
#
# COMPACT_ATOMS: atom_id res chain seq x y z
N HIS A 1 15.45 -15.64 -13.87
CA HIS A 1 14.19 -15.31 -13.19
C HIS A 1 13.64 -14.03 -13.81
N ASP A 2 12.33 -13.98 -14.07
CA ASP A 2 11.68 -12.79 -14.61
C ASP A 2 11.61 -11.69 -13.52
N LEU A 3 12.12 -10.50 -13.81
CA LEU A 3 12.10 -9.35 -12.90
C LEU A 3 10.66 -8.91 -12.58
N MET A 4 9.71 -9.24 -13.46
CA MET A 4 8.31 -8.86 -13.32
C MET A 4 7.58 -9.62 -12.20
N THR A 5 8.08 -10.78 -11.76
CA THR A 5 7.44 -11.60 -10.72
C THR A 5 7.91 -11.30 -9.30
N LEU A 6 8.90 -10.41 -9.15
CA LEU A 6 9.45 -10.04 -7.84
C LEU A 6 8.53 -9.05 -7.11
N SER A 7 8.34 -9.25 -5.82
CA SER A 7 7.73 -8.27 -4.92
C SER A 7 8.53 -6.97 -4.88
N GLY A 8 7.91 -5.87 -4.42
CA GLY A 8 8.58 -4.56 -4.29
C GLY A 8 9.92 -4.67 -3.54
N GLY A 9 9.91 -5.29 -2.36
CA GLY A 9 11.13 -5.52 -1.57
C GLY A 9 12.17 -6.40 -2.27
N GLU A 10 11.77 -7.41 -3.05
CA GLU A 10 12.71 -8.21 -3.84
C GLU A 10 13.31 -7.41 -5.00
N LYS A 11 12.52 -6.58 -5.69
CA LYS A 11 13.03 -5.65 -6.70
C LYS A 11 14.04 -4.67 -6.11
N GLN A 12 13.79 -4.18 -4.91
CA GLN A 12 14.70 -3.26 -4.21
C GLN A 12 16.01 -3.94 -3.83
N LYS A 13 15.96 -5.20 -3.35
CA LYS A 13 17.17 -6.02 -3.13
C LYS A 13 17.97 -6.21 -4.41
N VAL A 14 17.31 -6.51 -5.53
CA VAL A 14 17.98 -6.66 -6.83
C VAL A 14 18.56 -5.33 -7.32
N ALA A 15 17.85 -4.21 -7.15
CA ALA A 15 18.34 -2.89 -7.51
C ALA A 15 19.59 -2.52 -6.70
N LEU A 16 19.56 -2.74 -5.38
CA LEU A 16 20.72 -2.51 -4.53
C LEU A 16 21.89 -3.41 -4.94
N ALA A 17 21.67 -4.70 -5.19
CA ALA A 17 22.70 -5.61 -5.67
C ALA A 17 23.33 -5.16 -7.00
N ALA A 18 22.53 -4.64 -7.93
CA ALA A 18 23.01 -4.12 -9.21
C ALA A 18 23.86 -2.84 -9.01
N ILE A 19 23.44 -1.96 -8.09
CA ILE A 19 24.19 -0.73 -7.75
C ILE A 19 25.53 -1.09 -7.09
N LEU A 20 25.53 -2.02 -6.13
CA LEU A 20 26.76 -2.48 -5.47
C LEU A 20 27.72 -3.16 -6.46
N ALA A 21 27.20 -3.87 -7.46
CA ALA A 21 28.01 -4.47 -8.52
C ALA A 21 28.63 -3.46 -9.49
N ALA A 22 28.10 -2.23 -9.57
CA ALA A 22 28.67 -1.16 -10.40
C ALA A 22 30.02 -0.63 -9.83
N ASP A 23 30.33 -0.96 -8.59
CA ASP A 23 31.57 -0.64 -7.88
C ASP A 23 31.91 0.87 -7.75
N SER A 24 30.91 1.73 -7.70
CA SER A 24 31.09 3.18 -7.57
C SER A 24 31.73 3.58 -6.24
N ASP A 25 32.68 4.52 -6.27
CA ASP A 25 33.31 5.06 -5.05
C ASP A 25 32.37 5.92 -4.20
N TYR A 26 31.35 6.49 -4.84
CA TYR A 26 30.28 7.27 -4.21
C TYR A 26 28.93 6.66 -4.57
N LEU A 27 28.13 6.37 -3.54
CA LEU A 27 26.78 5.84 -3.67
C LEU A 27 25.79 6.84 -3.06
N LEU A 28 24.80 7.23 -3.85
CA LEU A 28 23.67 8.07 -3.43
C LEU A 28 22.43 7.19 -3.45
N LEU A 29 21.84 6.98 -2.28
CA LEU A 29 20.70 6.10 -2.11
C LEU A 29 19.52 6.90 -1.57
N ASP A 30 18.45 6.99 -2.36
CA ASP A 30 17.21 7.66 -2.00
C ASP A 30 16.18 6.61 -1.58
N GLU A 31 15.80 6.61 -0.30
CA GLU A 31 14.92 5.65 0.35
C GLU A 31 15.20 4.17 -0.03
N PRO A 32 16.45 3.68 0.09
CA PRO A 32 16.85 2.37 -0.45
C PRO A 32 16.13 1.19 0.20
N PHE A 33 15.48 1.40 1.35
CA PHE A 33 14.82 0.37 2.14
C PHE A 33 13.30 0.56 2.23
N ALA A 34 12.72 1.50 1.47
CA ALA A 34 11.28 1.63 1.38
C ALA A 34 10.65 0.29 0.98
N ASN A 35 9.48 -0.06 1.52
CA ASN A 35 8.76 -1.30 1.19
C ASN A 35 9.58 -2.60 1.43
N VAL A 36 10.61 -2.56 2.27
CA VAL A 36 11.35 -3.75 2.76
C VAL A 36 10.86 -4.08 4.17
N ASP A 37 10.72 -5.37 4.50
CA ASP A 37 10.28 -5.77 5.84
C ASP A 37 11.39 -5.54 6.89
N PRO A 38 11.05 -5.42 8.19
CA PRO A 38 12.03 -5.09 9.23
C PRO A 38 13.25 -6.00 9.28
N GLN A 39 13.10 -7.31 9.07
CA GLN A 39 14.22 -8.25 9.11
C GLN A 39 15.12 -8.08 7.88
N SER A 40 14.53 -8.01 6.69
CA SER A 40 15.27 -7.78 5.45
C SER A 40 15.96 -6.41 5.46
N ARG A 41 15.34 -5.38 6.04
CA ARG A 41 15.90 -4.03 6.17
C ARG A 41 17.23 -4.09 6.94
N LEU A 42 17.23 -4.71 8.12
CA LEU A 42 18.45 -4.86 8.94
C LEU A 42 19.57 -5.57 8.19
N GLN A 43 19.25 -6.62 7.42
CA GLN A 43 20.24 -7.34 6.60
C GLN A 43 20.85 -6.45 5.52
N LEU A 44 20.03 -5.66 4.82
CA LEU A 44 20.52 -4.77 3.77
C LEU A 44 21.35 -3.62 4.35
N ILE A 45 20.94 -3.05 5.49
CA ILE A 45 21.72 -2.03 6.20
C ILE A 45 23.13 -2.55 6.52
N HIS A 46 23.25 -3.78 7.05
CA HIS A 46 24.55 -4.39 7.33
C HIS A 46 25.37 -4.62 6.07
N LEU A 47 24.74 -5.07 4.98
CA LEU A 47 25.41 -5.23 3.69
C LEU A 47 26.01 -3.91 3.18
N ILE A 48 25.26 -2.82 3.29
CA ILE A 48 25.74 -1.49 2.92
C ILE A 48 26.89 -1.05 3.82
N LYS A 49 26.82 -1.30 5.13
CA LYS A 49 27.93 -0.97 6.05
C LYS A 49 29.19 -1.76 5.71
N ASP A 50 29.07 -3.04 5.39
CA ASP A 50 30.22 -3.86 4.98
C ASP A 50 30.78 -3.42 3.63
N TYR A 51 29.95 -2.88 2.75
CA TYR A 51 30.40 -2.28 1.50
C TYR A 51 31.13 -0.93 1.73
N GLN A 52 30.61 -0.09 2.64
CA GLN A 52 31.28 1.15 3.06
C GLN A 52 32.68 0.88 3.63
N LYS A 53 32.86 -0.18 4.42
CA LYS A 53 34.17 -0.61 4.96
C LYS A 53 35.21 -0.95 3.88
N GLN A 54 34.80 -1.14 2.62
CA GLN A 54 35.72 -1.36 1.49
C GLN A 54 36.28 -0.03 0.93
N GLY A 55 36.06 1.10 1.62
CA GLY A 55 36.55 2.42 1.22
C GLY A 55 35.56 3.22 0.39
N LYS A 56 34.29 2.81 0.35
CA LYS A 56 33.22 3.47 -0.41
C LYS A 56 32.56 4.55 0.43
N THR A 57 32.16 5.66 -0.20
CA THR A 57 31.36 6.71 0.44
C THR A 57 29.90 6.53 0.10
N ILE A 58 29.02 6.47 1.11
CA ILE A 58 27.60 6.18 0.91
C ILE A 58 26.80 7.27 1.62
N LEU A 59 25.94 7.96 0.86
CA LEU A 59 24.97 8.91 1.39
C LEU A 59 23.57 8.30 1.21
N ILE A 60 22.83 8.24 2.32
CA ILE A 60 21.47 7.69 2.35
C ILE A 60 20.52 8.79 2.79
N ALA A 61 19.46 8.99 2.00
CA ALA A 61 18.27 9.74 2.41
C ALA A 61 17.20 8.72 2.81
N ASP A 62 16.68 8.82 4.03
CA ASP A 62 15.64 7.93 4.55
C ASP A 62 14.74 8.72 5.51
N HIS A 63 13.51 8.24 5.70
CA HIS A 63 12.55 8.76 6.67
C HIS A 63 12.35 7.79 7.85
N ASP A 64 12.81 6.54 7.73
CA ASP A 64 12.79 5.53 8.78
C ASP A 64 14.20 5.30 9.33
N TRP A 65 14.44 5.68 10.59
CA TRP A 65 15.77 5.57 11.21
C TRP A 65 16.07 4.18 11.80
N SER A 66 15.15 3.22 11.66
CA SER A 66 15.29 1.87 12.21
C SER A 66 16.54 1.16 11.71
N GLY A 67 17.35 0.67 12.64
CA GLY A 67 18.53 -0.14 12.35
C GLY A 67 19.77 0.64 11.95
N TYR A 68 19.69 1.98 11.89
CA TYR A 68 20.84 2.81 11.53
C TYR A 68 21.78 3.15 12.68
N ALA A 69 21.33 2.99 13.93
CA ALA A 69 22.02 3.47 15.12
C ALA A 69 23.49 3.02 15.20
N ASP A 70 23.79 1.79 14.78
CA ASP A 70 25.12 1.20 14.87
C ASP A 70 25.93 1.26 13.56
N VAL A 71 25.37 1.86 12.50
CA VAL A 71 25.99 1.85 11.16
C VAL A 71 26.24 3.23 10.56
N ILE A 72 25.52 4.27 10.98
CA ILE A 72 25.71 5.62 10.45
C ILE A 72 26.96 6.26 11.05
N ASP A 73 27.76 6.91 10.19
CA ASP A 73 28.95 7.64 10.60
C ASP A 73 28.61 9.12 10.92
N ASP A 74 27.82 9.78 10.05
CA ASP A 74 27.38 11.17 10.20
C ASP A 74 25.90 11.32 9.81
N ILE A 75 25.17 12.21 10.50
CA ILE A 75 23.79 12.59 10.16
C ILE A 75 23.78 14.04 9.69
N PHE A 76 23.21 14.26 8.50
CA PHE A 76 22.97 15.60 7.97
C PHE A 76 21.48 15.93 8.11
N VAL A 77 21.17 17.03 8.78
CA VAL A 77 19.80 17.50 9.00
C VAL A 77 19.55 18.69 8.08
N MET A 78 18.45 18.65 7.32
CA MET A 78 17.99 19.77 6.51
C MET A 78 16.71 20.36 7.11
N SER A 79 16.78 21.61 7.56
CA SER A 79 15.63 22.35 8.12
C SER A 79 15.67 23.80 7.66
N ASP A 80 14.51 24.36 7.27
CA ASP A 80 14.39 25.75 6.81
C ASP A 80 15.35 26.14 5.67
N GLY A 81 15.64 25.19 4.78
CA GLY A 81 16.56 25.38 3.65
C GLY A 81 18.04 25.44 4.04
N GLN A 82 18.39 25.13 5.28
CA GLN A 82 19.78 25.01 5.74
C GLN A 82 20.13 23.55 6.02
N LEU A 83 21.38 23.18 5.76
CA LEU A 83 21.94 21.85 6.01
C LEU A 83 23.03 21.95 7.07
N HIS A 84 22.93 21.18 8.15
CA HIS A 84 23.98 21.05 9.16
C HIS A 84 24.25 19.60 9.53
N VAL A 85 25.42 19.33 10.10
CA VAL A 85 25.76 18.02 10.66
C VAL A 85 25.20 17.96 12.08
N ALA A 86 24.44 16.93 12.39
CA ALA A 86 23.86 16.72 13.71
C ALA A 86 24.96 16.51 14.75
N ASN A 87 24.81 17.15 15.91
CA ASN A 87 25.71 16.89 17.04
C ASN A 87 25.36 15.53 17.70
N ALA A 88 26.11 15.10 18.72
CA ALA A 88 25.88 13.80 19.37
C ALA A 88 24.50 13.67 20.04
N GLU A 89 23.98 14.75 20.62
CA GLU A 89 22.67 14.76 21.29
C GLU A 89 21.53 14.69 20.27
N GLU A 90 21.64 15.47 19.20
CA GLU A 90 20.70 15.49 18.07
C GLU A 90 20.71 14.16 17.31
N SER A 91 21.90 13.61 17.04
CA SER A 91 22.07 12.28 16.44
C SER A 91 21.45 11.19 17.30
N HIS A 92 21.71 11.19 18.61
CA HIS A 92 21.10 10.23 19.52
C HIS A 92 19.58 10.40 19.55
N HIS A 93 19.07 11.63 19.53
CA HIS A 93 17.64 11.88 19.48
C HIS A 93 17.02 11.29 18.21
N ILE A 94 17.56 11.60 17.03
CA ILE A 94 17.10 11.10 15.73
C ILE A 94 17.16 9.56 15.67
N LEU A 95 18.29 8.96 16.05
CA LEU A 95 18.46 7.50 16.00
C LEU A 95 17.65 6.75 17.07
N SER A 96 17.32 7.42 18.18
CA SER A 96 16.42 6.86 19.20
C SER A 96 14.95 6.93 18.82
N GLN A 97 14.61 7.73 17.80
CA GLN A 97 13.29 7.69 17.18
C GLN A 97 13.21 6.43 16.31
N LEU A 98 12.91 5.31 16.96
CA LEU A 98 12.33 4.18 16.24
C LEU A 98 10.96 4.63 15.73
N PRO A 99 10.55 4.24 14.51
CA PRO A 99 9.15 4.25 14.15
C PRO A 99 8.43 3.50 15.25
N ILE A 100 7.57 4.20 15.98
CA ILE A 100 6.65 3.55 16.89
C ILE A 100 5.79 2.70 15.96
N ALA A 101 5.90 1.37 16.07
CA ALA A 101 4.97 0.48 15.40
C ALA A 101 3.58 0.97 15.83
N PRO A 102 2.75 1.44 14.89
CA PRO A 102 1.52 2.11 15.25
C PRO A 102 0.67 1.14 16.07
N GLU A 103 0.25 1.55 17.26
CA GLU A 103 -0.67 0.76 18.08
C GLU A 103 -2.03 0.75 17.38
N ILE A 104 -2.31 -0.33 16.66
CA ILE A 104 -3.57 -0.51 15.93
C ILE A 104 -4.64 -0.96 16.92
N HIS A 105 -5.40 0.00 17.44
CA HIS A 105 -6.56 -0.26 18.28
C HIS A 105 -7.78 -0.51 17.41
N THR A 106 -8.19 -1.78 17.31
CA THR A 106 -9.42 -2.16 16.59
C THR A 106 -10.25 -3.12 17.41
N LYS A 107 -11.51 -3.31 17.01
CA LYS A 107 -12.41 -4.27 17.66
C LYS A 107 -12.31 -5.61 16.96
N LEU A 108 -12.70 -6.69 17.63
CA LEU A 108 -12.99 -7.93 16.93
C LEU A 108 -14.35 -7.83 16.21
N PRO A 109 -14.48 -8.35 14.98
CA PRO A 109 -15.76 -8.38 14.30
C PRO A 109 -16.74 -9.28 15.05
N ALA A 110 -18.00 -8.83 15.15
CA ALA A 110 -19.08 -9.71 15.57
C ALA A 110 -19.21 -10.86 14.58
N ALA A 111 -19.69 -12.03 15.04
CA ALA A 111 -19.91 -13.22 14.20
C ALA A 111 -21.12 -13.06 13.24
N GLN A 112 -21.16 -11.97 12.48
CA GLN A 112 -22.13 -11.74 11.42
C GLN A 112 -21.50 -12.05 10.07
N PRO A 113 -22.21 -12.74 9.17
CA PRO A 113 -21.77 -12.94 7.80
C PRO A 113 -21.73 -11.58 7.10
N GLY A 114 -20.62 -11.31 6.40
CA GLY A 114 -20.47 -10.16 5.54
C GLY A 114 -20.68 -10.52 4.07
N ASP A 115 -20.39 -9.57 3.19
CA ASP A 115 -20.66 -9.72 1.76
C ASP A 115 -19.58 -10.51 1.03
N LEU A 116 -18.38 -10.65 1.58
CA LEU A 116 -17.25 -11.35 0.97
C LEU A 116 -16.70 -12.42 1.92
N ASP A 117 -16.97 -13.69 1.58
CA ASP A 117 -16.68 -14.85 2.40
C ASP A 117 -15.57 -15.72 1.81
N LEU A 118 -14.66 -16.18 2.67
CA LEU A 118 -13.70 -17.24 2.41
C LEU A 118 -14.13 -18.51 3.14
N LYS A 119 -14.17 -19.64 2.44
CA LYS A 119 -14.40 -20.97 3.01
C LYS A 119 -13.26 -21.89 2.60
N GLN A 120 -12.42 -22.24 3.58
CA GLN A 120 -11.24 -23.09 3.45
C GLN A 120 -10.35 -22.68 2.28
N VAL A 121 -10.15 -21.37 2.11
CA VAL A 121 -9.38 -20.83 0.99
C VAL A 121 -7.90 -21.08 1.21
N SER A 122 -7.24 -21.60 0.19
CA SER A 122 -5.79 -21.78 0.16
C SER A 122 -5.16 -21.08 -1.04
N LEU A 123 -3.96 -20.55 -0.84
CA LEU A 123 -3.19 -19.84 -1.87
C LEU A 123 -1.78 -20.41 -1.91
N SER A 124 -1.24 -20.61 -3.11
CA SER A 124 0.13 -21.11 -3.31
C SER A 124 0.78 -20.36 -4.46
N ASN A 125 2.11 -20.20 -4.40
CA ASN A 125 2.93 -19.71 -5.50
C ASN A 125 3.98 -20.78 -5.84
N GLY A 126 3.75 -21.51 -6.93
CA GLY A 126 4.45 -22.77 -7.18
C GLY A 126 4.20 -23.76 -6.04
N ASP A 127 5.28 -24.33 -5.49
CA ASP A 127 5.23 -25.27 -4.38
C ASP A 127 5.14 -24.58 -3.00
N ARG A 128 5.24 -23.24 -2.95
CA ARG A 128 5.19 -22.48 -1.71
C ARG A 128 3.75 -22.18 -1.32
N LEU A 129 3.29 -22.75 -0.21
CA LEU A 129 2.01 -22.40 0.42
C LEU A 129 2.08 -20.99 1.02
N LEU A 130 1.16 -20.12 0.62
CA LEU A 130 1.02 -18.75 1.08
C LEU A 130 -0.10 -18.59 2.11
N LEU A 131 -1.27 -19.17 1.85
CA LEU A 131 -2.42 -19.17 2.75
C LEU A 131 -2.94 -20.59 2.92
N ASN A 132 -3.13 -21.00 4.17
CA ASN A 132 -3.62 -22.32 4.53
C ASN A 132 -5.10 -22.28 4.92
N GLU A 133 -5.92 -23.11 4.25
CA GLU A 133 -7.35 -23.39 4.46
C GLU A 133 -8.14 -22.40 5.33
N THR A 134 -8.13 -21.12 4.97
CA THR A 134 -8.67 -20.07 5.80
C THR A 134 -10.17 -19.90 5.57
N SER A 135 -10.93 -19.81 6.66
CA SER A 135 -12.36 -19.48 6.63
C SER A 135 -12.63 -18.22 7.45
N LEU A 136 -13.04 -17.16 6.78
CA LEU A 136 -13.38 -15.88 7.41
C LEU A 136 -14.36 -15.11 6.53
N SER A 137 -15.01 -14.11 7.10
CA SER A 137 -15.85 -13.17 6.36
C SER A 137 -15.38 -11.74 6.61
N PHE A 138 -15.34 -10.93 5.56
CA PHE A 138 -15.09 -9.49 5.69
C PHE A 138 -16.40 -8.77 6.05
N PRO A 139 -16.44 -8.00 7.16
CA PRO A 139 -17.65 -7.27 7.55
C PRO A 139 -18.08 -6.24 6.49
N THR A 140 -19.40 -6.15 6.23
CA THR A 140 -19.97 -5.25 5.23
C THR A 140 -19.98 -3.79 5.72
N ALA A 141 -19.73 -2.83 4.81
CA ALA A 141 -19.73 -1.39 5.09
C ALA A 141 -18.75 -0.98 6.20
N LYS A 142 -17.58 -1.64 6.21
CA LYS A 142 -16.54 -1.50 7.23
C LYS A 142 -15.16 -1.42 6.58
N ARG A 143 -14.20 -0.84 7.30
CA ARG A 143 -12.80 -0.71 6.90
C ARG A 143 -11.96 -1.75 7.61
N THR A 144 -11.42 -2.70 6.86
CA THR A 144 -10.51 -3.73 7.36
C THR A 144 -9.08 -3.48 6.88
N LEU A 145 -8.15 -3.33 7.82
CA LEU A 145 -6.73 -3.30 7.54
C LEU A 145 -6.18 -4.72 7.45
N ILE A 146 -5.33 -5.00 6.47
CA ILE A 146 -4.50 -6.21 6.39
C ILE A 146 -3.04 -5.84 6.56
N THR A 147 -2.39 -6.40 7.57
CA THR A 147 -0.94 -6.28 7.78
C THR A 147 -0.26 -7.65 7.70
N GLY A 148 1.06 -7.66 7.61
CA GLY A 148 1.85 -8.90 7.68
C GLY A 148 3.17 -8.77 6.93
N PRO A 149 4.14 -9.66 7.11
CA PRO A 149 5.45 -9.53 6.47
C PRO A 149 5.40 -9.40 4.94
N ASN A 150 6.44 -8.83 4.33
CA ASN A 150 6.56 -8.82 2.87
C ASN A 150 6.66 -10.24 2.31
N GLY A 151 6.02 -10.46 1.17
CA GLY A 151 6.00 -11.77 0.52
C GLY A 151 5.17 -12.85 1.23
N VAL A 152 4.39 -12.51 2.27
CA VAL A 152 3.48 -13.47 2.93
C VAL A 152 2.29 -13.87 2.05
N GLY A 153 1.91 -13.02 1.09
CA GLY A 153 0.84 -13.31 0.12
C GLY A 153 -0.34 -12.33 0.11
N LYS A 154 -0.22 -11.14 0.74
CA LYS A 154 -1.29 -10.13 0.81
C LYS A 154 -1.83 -9.70 -0.57
N SER A 155 -0.95 -9.31 -1.49
CA SER A 155 -1.33 -8.95 -2.87
C SER A 155 -1.86 -10.16 -3.66
N THR A 156 -1.37 -11.37 -3.37
CA THR A 156 -1.88 -12.62 -3.95
C THR A 156 -3.31 -12.91 -3.47
N LEU A 157 -3.60 -12.66 -2.19
CA LEU A 157 -4.94 -12.73 -1.63
C LEU A 157 -5.89 -11.76 -2.35
N PHE A 158 -5.49 -10.49 -2.50
CA PHE A 158 -6.28 -9.50 -3.23
C PHE A 158 -6.55 -9.92 -4.68
N SER A 159 -5.52 -10.42 -5.38
CA SER A 159 -5.66 -10.94 -6.74
C SER A 159 -6.63 -12.13 -6.80
N ALA A 160 -6.63 -13.02 -5.80
CA ALA A 160 -7.58 -14.13 -5.72
C ALA A 160 -9.02 -13.64 -5.47
N LEU A 161 -9.22 -12.64 -4.61
CA LEU A 161 -10.54 -12.04 -4.33
C LEU A 161 -11.19 -11.43 -5.58
N VAL A 162 -10.41 -10.96 -6.55
CA VAL A 162 -10.89 -10.46 -7.85
C VAL A 162 -10.81 -11.48 -9.00
N LYS A 163 -10.51 -12.75 -8.70
CA LYS A 163 -10.35 -13.86 -9.67
C LYS A 163 -9.18 -13.72 -10.66
N LEU A 164 -8.16 -12.95 -10.33
CA LEU A 164 -6.93 -12.84 -11.12
C LEU A 164 -5.84 -13.82 -10.69
N TYR A 165 -6.06 -14.57 -9.60
CA TYR A 165 -5.12 -15.57 -9.11
C TYR A 165 -5.85 -16.87 -8.71
N PRO A 166 -5.29 -18.07 -8.99
CA PRO A 166 -5.90 -19.35 -8.62
C PRO A 166 -5.92 -19.55 -7.10
N TYR A 167 -6.98 -20.19 -6.60
CA TYR A 167 -7.16 -20.47 -5.18
C TYR A 167 -7.83 -21.84 -4.98
N GLY A 168 -7.54 -22.48 -3.85
CA GLY A 168 -8.30 -23.63 -3.34
C GLY A 168 -9.48 -23.18 -2.48
N GLY A 169 -10.38 -24.11 -2.15
CA GLY A 169 -11.58 -23.80 -1.37
C GLY A 169 -12.61 -22.99 -2.14
N LYS A 170 -13.32 -22.08 -1.46
CA LYS A 170 -14.39 -21.29 -2.07
C LYS A 170 -14.39 -19.83 -1.57
N ILE A 171 -14.41 -18.90 -2.51
CA ILE A 171 -14.67 -17.49 -2.25
C ILE A 171 -16.08 -17.15 -2.75
N SER A 172 -16.89 -16.50 -1.92
CA SER A 172 -18.25 -16.10 -2.27
C SER A 172 -18.45 -14.61 -2.08
N TYR A 173 -19.20 -13.97 -2.97
CA TYR A 173 -19.70 -12.61 -2.79
C TYR A 173 -21.23 -12.62 -2.76
N GLN A 174 -21.83 -12.05 -1.71
CA GLN A 174 -23.28 -12.06 -1.44
C GLN A 174 -23.87 -13.47 -1.56
N GLY A 175 -23.20 -14.45 -0.93
CA GLY A 175 -23.58 -15.86 -0.94
C GLY A 175 -23.35 -16.61 -2.27
N GLN A 176 -22.97 -15.92 -3.35
CA GLN A 176 -22.69 -16.54 -4.63
C GLN A 176 -21.20 -16.80 -4.83
N ASP A 177 -20.86 -18.01 -5.23
CA ASP A 177 -19.49 -18.39 -5.58
C ASP A 177 -18.93 -17.51 -6.71
N ILE A 178 -17.80 -16.84 -6.46
CA ILE A 178 -17.18 -15.97 -7.46
C ILE A 178 -16.65 -16.78 -8.64
N ALA A 179 -16.27 -18.05 -8.47
CA ALA A 179 -15.80 -18.91 -9.55
C ALA A 179 -16.83 -19.02 -10.68
N LYS A 180 -18.13 -18.98 -10.34
CA LYS A 180 -19.26 -19.07 -11.27
C LYS A 180 -19.63 -17.74 -11.95
N ARG A 181 -19.06 -16.62 -11.50
CA ARG A 181 -19.30 -15.28 -12.08
C ARG A 181 -18.39 -15.01 -13.26
N ARG A 182 -18.86 -14.24 -14.25
CA ARG A 182 -17.96 -13.69 -15.28
C ARG A 182 -17.03 -12.68 -14.63
N ILE A 183 -15.74 -12.69 -14.99
CA ILE A 183 -14.74 -11.75 -14.44
C ILE A 183 -15.21 -10.31 -14.60
N ALA A 184 -15.65 -9.94 -15.81
CA ALA A 184 -16.19 -8.61 -16.09
C ALA A 184 -17.36 -8.21 -15.17
N GLN A 185 -18.20 -9.13 -14.72
CA GLN A 185 -19.29 -8.82 -13.78
C GLN A 185 -18.78 -8.71 -12.34
N HIS A 186 -17.81 -9.53 -11.97
CA HIS A 186 -17.24 -9.55 -10.62
C HIS A 186 -16.44 -8.28 -10.30
N VAL A 187 -15.67 -7.77 -11.26
CA VAL A 187 -14.88 -6.54 -11.08
C VAL A 187 -15.74 -5.28 -10.90
N HIS A 188 -17.02 -5.30 -11.30
CA HIS A 188 -17.99 -4.24 -10.98
C HIS A 188 -18.54 -4.34 -9.54
N GLN A 189 -18.23 -5.42 -8.82
CA GLN A 189 -18.66 -5.64 -7.43
C GLN A 189 -17.48 -5.49 -6.46
N VAL A 190 -16.32 -6.01 -6.85
CA VAL A 190 -15.07 -6.00 -6.08
C VAL A 190 -13.97 -5.43 -6.95
N ALA A 191 -13.55 -4.19 -6.69
CA ALA A 191 -12.47 -3.54 -7.43
C ALA A 191 -11.15 -3.63 -6.64
N LEU A 192 -10.05 -3.76 -7.38
CA LEU A 192 -8.69 -3.79 -6.85
C LEU A 192 -7.88 -2.64 -7.42
N ILE A 193 -7.28 -1.84 -6.53
CA ILE A 193 -6.17 -0.95 -6.86
C ILE A 193 -4.88 -1.76 -6.89
N PHE A 194 -4.19 -1.71 -8.03
CA PHE A 194 -2.90 -2.38 -8.20
C PHE A 194 -1.76 -1.59 -7.55
N GLN A 195 -0.77 -2.31 -7.02
CA GLN A 195 0.41 -1.71 -6.39
C GLN A 195 1.19 -0.78 -7.34
N ASN A 196 1.26 -1.08 -8.64
CA ASN A 196 1.87 -0.19 -9.63
C ASN A 196 0.80 0.70 -10.27
N ALA A 197 0.88 2.02 -10.06
CA ALA A 197 -0.12 2.96 -10.57
C ALA A 197 -0.25 2.90 -12.10
N GLU A 198 0.87 2.73 -12.80
CA GLU A 198 0.93 2.62 -14.27
C GLU A 198 0.10 1.46 -14.84
N GLN A 199 -0.16 0.41 -14.05
CA GLN A 199 -0.94 -0.73 -14.49
C GLN A 199 -2.46 -0.48 -14.46
N GLN A 200 -2.91 0.62 -13.85
CA GLN A 200 -4.33 0.96 -13.76
C GLN A 200 -4.80 1.90 -14.87
N PHE A 201 -3.90 2.73 -15.40
CA PHE A 201 -4.26 3.75 -16.38
C PHE A 201 -4.43 3.14 -17.78
N ILE A 202 -5.52 3.53 -18.44
CA ILE A 202 -5.94 3.09 -19.77
C ILE A 202 -5.86 4.25 -20.76
N ALA A 203 -6.15 5.47 -20.31
CA ALA A 203 -6.15 6.67 -21.13
C ALA A 203 -4.81 7.42 -21.07
N MET A 204 -4.61 8.33 -22.01
CA MET A 204 -3.35 9.08 -22.12
C MET A 204 -3.28 10.18 -21.07
N THR A 205 -4.38 10.88 -20.81
CA THR A 205 -4.42 12.05 -19.94
C THR A 205 -5.26 11.84 -18.70
N MET A 206 -4.96 12.59 -17.63
CA MET A 206 -5.75 12.54 -16.39
C MET A 206 -7.22 12.94 -16.63
N ALA A 207 -7.47 13.96 -17.47
CA ALA A 207 -8.82 14.39 -17.80
C ALA A 207 -9.65 13.27 -18.46
N GLU A 208 -9.04 12.48 -19.35
CA GLU A 208 -9.70 11.35 -20.00
C GLU A 208 -9.99 10.21 -19.01
N GLU A 209 -9.04 9.90 -18.12
CA GLU A 209 -9.24 8.93 -17.03
C GLU A 209 -10.44 9.30 -16.15
N LEU A 210 -10.50 10.56 -15.70
CA LEU A 210 -11.58 11.05 -14.84
C LEU A 210 -12.94 10.93 -15.54
N LYS A 211 -13.00 11.30 -16.82
CA LYS A 211 -14.22 11.20 -17.64
C LYS A 211 -14.64 9.74 -17.83
N GLN A 212 -13.69 8.84 -18.03
CA GLN A 212 -13.97 7.42 -18.17
C GLN A 212 -14.51 6.83 -16.86
N ALA A 213 -13.85 7.10 -15.73
CA ALA A 213 -14.31 6.66 -14.41
C ALA A 213 -15.71 7.18 -14.08
N GLN A 214 -16.00 8.45 -14.41
CA GLN A 214 -17.31 9.06 -14.23
C GLN A 214 -18.38 8.35 -15.09
N ALA A 215 -18.05 7.98 -16.33
CA ALA A 215 -18.97 7.28 -17.23
C ALA A 215 -19.31 5.86 -16.78
N THR A 216 -18.42 5.21 -16.03
CA THR A 216 -18.63 3.86 -15.46
C THR A 216 -19.01 3.86 -13.99
N SER A 217 -19.29 5.03 -13.41
CA SER A 217 -19.54 5.19 -11.98
C SER A 217 -20.88 4.58 -11.54
N HIS A 218 -20.86 3.82 -10.45
CA HIS A 218 -22.05 3.37 -9.74
C HIS A 218 -22.80 4.54 -9.06
N PHE A 219 -22.12 5.67 -8.87
CA PHE A 219 -22.62 6.86 -8.19
C PHE A 219 -22.46 8.12 -9.05
N ALA A 220 -22.71 8.02 -10.36
CA ALA A 220 -22.48 9.11 -11.32
C ALA A 220 -23.12 10.46 -10.92
N LYS A 221 -24.28 10.43 -10.24
CA LYS A 221 -24.95 11.65 -9.73
C LYS A 221 -24.19 12.37 -8.61
N GLN A 222 -23.33 11.66 -7.88
CA GLN A 222 -22.51 12.20 -6.79
C GLN A 222 -21.19 12.75 -7.30
N TRP A 223 -20.76 12.37 -8.50
CA TRP A 223 -19.50 12.77 -9.12
C TRP A 223 -19.75 13.73 -10.30
N SER A 224 -20.32 14.91 -10.03
CA SER A 224 -20.40 15.98 -11.04
C SER A 224 -19.02 16.58 -11.33
N ASP A 225 -18.90 17.31 -12.44
CA ASP A 225 -17.65 17.98 -12.81
C ASP A 225 -17.16 18.97 -11.74
N ASP A 226 -18.08 19.62 -11.02
CA ASP A 226 -17.77 20.50 -9.89
C ASP A 226 -17.22 19.72 -8.68
N VAL A 227 -17.81 18.55 -8.37
CA VAL A 227 -17.31 17.66 -7.31
C VAL A 227 -15.93 17.14 -7.67
N ILE A 228 -15.72 16.70 -8.91
CA ILE A 228 -14.40 16.26 -9.39
C ILE A 228 -13.39 17.41 -9.28
N THR A 229 -13.75 18.61 -9.73
CA THR A 229 -12.86 19.77 -9.70
C THR A 229 -12.48 20.17 -8.27
N SER A 230 -13.44 20.20 -7.35
CA SER A 230 -13.16 20.47 -5.92
C SER A 230 -12.32 19.37 -5.26
N THR A 231 -12.51 18.11 -5.65
CA THR A 231 -11.71 16.98 -5.15
C THR A 231 -10.28 17.04 -5.67
N LEU A 232 -10.07 17.38 -6.96
CA LEU A 232 -8.74 17.65 -7.52
C LEU A 232 -8.04 18.80 -6.78
N GLN A 233 -8.78 19.85 -6.40
CA GLN A 233 -8.21 20.95 -5.62
C GLN A 233 -7.77 20.48 -4.22
N ARG A 234 -8.60 19.68 -3.52
CA ARG A 234 -8.23 19.09 -2.22
C ARG A 234 -6.99 18.19 -2.30
N LEU A 235 -6.82 17.46 -3.40
CA LEU A 235 -5.67 16.57 -3.62
C LEU A 235 -4.45 17.29 -4.22
N ASN A 236 -4.54 18.61 -4.48
CA ASN A 236 -3.54 19.42 -5.17
C ASN A 236 -3.17 18.86 -6.57
N LEU A 237 -4.19 18.43 -7.34
CA LEU A 237 -4.03 17.87 -8.70
C LEU A 237 -4.58 18.78 -9.80
N THR A 238 -5.24 19.90 -9.47
CA THR A 238 -5.89 20.78 -10.46
C THR A 238 -4.92 21.25 -11.56
N HIS A 239 -3.67 21.55 -11.21
CA HIS A 239 -2.67 22.09 -12.13
C HIS A 239 -2.11 21.04 -13.12
N VAL A 240 -2.31 19.75 -12.87
CA VAL A 240 -1.87 18.64 -13.74
C VAL A 240 -3.04 17.92 -14.42
N ARG A 241 -4.25 18.48 -14.35
CA ARG A 241 -5.48 17.85 -14.89
C ARG A 241 -5.37 17.42 -16.36
N ASP A 242 -4.70 18.22 -17.18
CA ASP A 242 -4.58 17.98 -18.61
C ASP A 242 -3.26 17.30 -19.01
N HIS A 243 -2.43 16.91 -18.03
CA HIS A 243 -1.15 16.24 -18.28
C HIS A 243 -1.34 14.78 -18.68
N ILE A 244 -0.32 14.25 -19.38
CA ILE A 244 -0.19 12.82 -19.65
C ILE A 244 0.06 12.11 -18.32
N VAL A 245 -0.63 10.99 -18.09
CA VAL A 245 -0.58 10.30 -16.79
C VAL A 245 0.83 9.83 -16.42
N TYR A 246 1.62 9.41 -17.42
CA TYR A 246 3.02 8.99 -17.24
C TYR A 246 4.01 10.14 -17.00
N GLN A 247 3.56 11.41 -17.07
CA GLN A 247 4.37 12.58 -16.71
C GLN A 247 4.09 13.07 -15.28
N LEU A 248 3.07 12.52 -14.63
CA LEU A 248 2.76 12.82 -13.24
C LEU A 248 3.83 12.23 -12.32
N SER A 249 4.09 12.88 -11.18
CA SER A 249 4.92 12.27 -10.14
C SER A 249 4.25 11.01 -9.57
N GLY A 250 5.03 10.10 -8.99
CA GLY A 250 4.48 8.87 -8.40
C GLY A 250 3.37 9.13 -7.38
N GLY A 251 3.54 10.14 -6.52
CA GLY A 251 2.50 10.56 -5.57
C GLY A 251 1.25 11.12 -6.24
N GLN A 252 1.40 11.91 -7.33
CA GLN A 252 0.25 12.39 -8.12
C GLN A 252 -0.50 11.23 -8.79
N GLN A 253 0.23 10.25 -9.33
CA GLN A 253 -0.36 9.03 -9.89
C GLN A 253 -1.13 8.26 -8.82
N LYS A 254 -0.61 8.13 -7.60
CA LYS A 254 -1.32 7.45 -6.50
C LYS A 254 -2.60 8.15 -6.07
N LYS A 255 -2.56 9.48 -5.91
CA LYS A 255 -3.77 10.26 -5.63
C LYS A 255 -4.82 10.10 -6.73
N LEU A 256 -4.40 10.15 -8.00
CA LEU A 256 -5.30 9.90 -9.14
C LEU A 256 -5.86 8.48 -9.10
N GLN A 257 -5.01 7.48 -8.85
CA GLN A 257 -5.39 6.07 -8.82
C GLN A 257 -6.53 5.79 -7.83
N VAL A 258 -6.39 6.32 -6.61
CA VAL A 258 -7.42 6.23 -5.57
C VAL A 258 -8.68 7.00 -5.97
N LEU A 259 -8.53 8.22 -6.48
CA LEU A 259 -9.67 9.03 -6.92
C LEU A 259 -10.50 8.32 -7.99
N LEU A 260 -9.88 7.72 -9.01
CA LEU A 260 -10.59 6.99 -10.07
C LEU A 260 -11.40 5.81 -9.52
N MET A 261 -10.87 5.13 -8.50
CA MET A 261 -11.55 4.02 -7.84
C MET A 261 -12.76 4.50 -7.02
N LEU A 262 -12.61 5.61 -6.28
CA LEU A 262 -13.70 6.25 -5.54
C LEU A 262 -14.80 6.79 -6.48
N ILE A 263 -14.41 7.33 -7.65
CA ILE A 263 -15.35 7.74 -8.70
C ILE A 263 -16.12 6.53 -9.21
N THR A 264 -15.42 5.44 -9.54
CA THR A 264 -16.06 4.21 -10.05
C THR A 264 -17.04 3.63 -9.03
N GLY A 265 -16.66 3.59 -7.75
CA GLY A 265 -17.58 3.37 -6.65
C GLY A 265 -18.13 1.95 -6.53
N THR A 266 -17.31 0.92 -6.71
CA THR A 266 -17.79 -0.47 -6.54
C THR A 266 -18.12 -0.78 -5.07
N PRO A 267 -19.05 -1.71 -4.78
CA PRO A 267 -19.45 -2.06 -3.41
C PRO A 267 -18.29 -2.46 -2.48
N VAL A 268 -17.30 -3.18 -3.00
CA VAL A 268 -16.07 -3.55 -2.26
C VAL A 268 -14.85 -2.94 -2.94
N LEU A 269 -14.02 -2.27 -2.15
CA LEU A 269 -12.78 -1.63 -2.58
C LEU A 269 -11.59 -2.31 -1.90
N LEU A 270 -10.70 -2.90 -2.71
CA LEU A 270 -9.43 -3.47 -2.27
C LEU A 270 -8.28 -2.49 -2.60
N PHE A 271 -7.64 -1.94 -1.57
CA PHE A 271 -6.51 -1.01 -1.73
C PHE A 271 -5.19 -1.68 -1.38
N ASP A 272 -4.34 -1.96 -2.37
CA ASP A 272 -3.01 -2.54 -2.13
C ASP A 272 -1.95 -1.43 -2.05
N GLU A 273 -1.50 -1.12 -0.82
CA GLU A 273 -0.52 -0.06 -0.51
C GLU A 273 -0.87 1.31 -1.15
N PRO A 274 -2.08 1.85 -0.93
CA PRO A 274 -2.52 3.08 -1.61
C PRO A 274 -1.79 4.34 -1.12
N LEU A 275 -1.09 4.25 0.01
CA LEU A 275 -0.41 5.36 0.68
C LEU A 275 1.10 5.42 0.39
N ALA A 276 1.65 4.38 -0.23
CA ALA A 276 3.10 4.27 -0.43
C ALA A 276 3.66 5.43 -1.27
N GLY A 277 4.77 6.01 -0.79
CA GLY A 277 5.45 7.11 -1.47
C GLY A 277 4.73 8.47 -1.35
N LEU A 278 3.74 8.60 -0.47
CA LEU A 278 3.10 9.86 -0.12
C LEU A 278 3.66 10.40 1.20
N ASP A 279 3.81 11.72 1.29
CA ASP A 279 4.09 12.42 2.55
C ASP A 279 2.90 12.33 3.52
N ALA A 280 3.14 12.57 4.81
CA ALA A 280 2.14 12.42 5.87
C ALA A 280 0.89 13.28 5.68
N GLU A 281 1.03 14.51 5.15
CA GLU A 281 -0.12 15.38 4.87
C GLU A 281 -0.97 14.80 3.73
N SER A 282 -0.31 14.39 2.64
CA SER A 282 -0.95 13.71 1.51
C SER A 282 -1.65 12.41 1.90
N GLN A 283 -1.05 11.60 2.79
CA GLN A 283 -1.67 10.37 3.30
C GLN A 283 -2.96 10.68 4.05
N LYS A 284 -2.93 11.66 4.97
CA LYS A 284 -4.11 12.07 5.73
C LYS A 284 -5.22 12.58 4.82
N GLN A 285 -4.92 13.49 3.89
CA GLN A 285 -5.89 14.01 2.92
C GLN A 285 -6.58 12.90 2.13
N LEU A 286 -5.82 11.87 1.74
CA LEU A 286 -6.33 10.75 0.96
C LEU A 286 -7.23 9.84 1.81
N LEU A 287 -6.84 9.54 3.05
CA LEU A 287 -7.62 8.72 3.97
C LEU A 287 -8.93 9.41 4.40
N ASP A 288 -8.90 10.72 4.62
CA ASP A 288 -10.09 11.53 4.89
C ASP A 288 -11.05 11.49 3.69
N LEU A 289 -10.53 11.60 2.47
CA LEU A 289 -11.33 11.49 1.25
C LEU A 289 -11.94 10.09 1.09
N ILE A 290 -11.15 9.02 1.29
CA ILE A 290 -11.65 7.65 1.20
C ILE A 290 -12.78 7.46 2.20
N ALA A 291 -12.58 7.79 3.49
CA ALA A 291 -13.60 7.65 4.52
C ALA A 291 -14.88 8.42 4.17
N GLU A 292 -14.74 9.69 3.78
CA GLU A 292 -15.89 10.53 3.43
C GLU A 292 -16.75 9.91 2.31
N VAL A 293 -16.11 9.38 1.26
CA VAL A 293 -16.82 8.77 0.13
C VAL A 293 -17.41 7.42 0.52
N THR A 294 -16.62 6.55 1.15
CA THR A 294 -17.02 5.17 1.42
C THR A 294 -18.10 5.09 2.49
N ASP A 295 -18.09 5.99 3.47
CA ASP A 295 -19.12 6.06 4.51
C ASP A 295 -20.46 6.51 3.93
N LYS A 296 -20.46 7.54 3.07
CA LYS A 296 -21.67 8.02 2.37
C LYS A 296 -22.27 6.95 1.46
N GLN A 297 -21.44 6.08 0.89
CA GLN A 297 -21.84 5.04 -0.05
C GLN A 297 -22.02 3.67 0.60
N SER A 298 -21.75 3.53 1.91
CA SER A 298 -21.77 2.27 2.66
C SER A 298 -20.93 1.17 2.00
N GLN A 299 -19.77 1.55 1.45
CA GLN A 299 -18.85 0.62 0.78
C GLN A 299 -18.01 -0.16 1.80
N THR A 300 -17.66 -1.39 1.46
CA THR A 300 -16.69 -2.18 2.21
C THR A 300 -15.29 -1.86 1.71
N VAL A 301 -14.36 -1.57 2.62
CA VAL A 301 -12.97 -1.27 2.29
C VAL A 301 -12.05 -2.30 2.93
N ILE A 302 -11.18 -2.89 2.12
CA ILE A 302 -10.12 -3.77 2.59
C ILE A 302 -8.80 -3.19 2.09
N MET A 303 -7.90 -2.84 3.00
CA MET A 303 -6.66 -2.14 2.66
C MET A 303 -5.46 -2.90 3.18
N ILE A 304 -4.44 -3.06 2.34
CA ILE A 304 -3.11 -3.46 2.75
C ILE A 304 -2.28 -2.18 2.91
N SER A 305 -1.63 -2.01 4.06
CA SER A 305 -0.70 -0.90 4.30
C SER A 305 0.38 -1.27 5.29
N HIS A 306 1.63 -0.86 5.00
CA HIS A 306 2.76 -0.93 5.92
C HIS A 306 3.07 0.40 6.63
N GLN A 307 2.53 1.51 6.12
CA GLN A 307 2.83 2.85 6.59
C GLN A 307 1.56 3.45 7.20
N LEU A 308 1.41 3.28 8.52
CA LEU A 308 0.25 3.76 9.28
C LEU A 308 0.65 4.80 10.33
N HIS A 309 1.53 5.74 9.94
CA HIS A 309 2.06 6.80 10.81
C HIS A 309 0.93 7.74 11.28
N ALA A 310 0.18 7.33 12.31
CA ALA A 310 -0.91 8.05 12.98
C ALA A 310 -2.34 7.88 12.41
N VAL A 311 -2.68 6.74 11.80
CA VAL A 311 -4.03 6.50 11.25
C VAL A 311 -4.69 5.22 11.76
N THR A 312 -4.49 4.94 13.05
CA THR A 312 -4.97 3.73 13.72
C THR A 312 -6.48 3.74 13.94
N ASP A 313 -7.07 4.90 14.24
CA ASP A 313 -8.51 5.08 14.46
C ASP A 313 -9.37 5.02 13.18
N TRP A 314 -8.73 4.89 12.02
CA TRP A 314 -9.43 4.87 10.73
C TRP A 314 -10.02 3.50 10.40
N PHE A 315 -9.45 2.43 10.93
CA PHE A 315 -9.89 1.06 10.62
C PHE A 315 -10.88 0.57 11.67
N ASP A 316 -11.96 -0.07 11.22
CA ASP A 316 -12.89 -0.74 12.14
C ASP A 316 -12.28 -2.06 12.65
N TYR A 317 -11.53 -2.75 11.79
CA TYR A 317 -11.00 -4.09 12.02
C TYR A 317 -9.56 -4.22 11.52
N HIS A 318 -8.76 -5.04 12.21
CA HIS A 318 -7.41 -5.40 11.81
C HIS A 318 -7.32 -6.90 11.56
N LEU A 319 -6.79 -7.29 10.41
CA LEU A 319 -6.55 -8.67 10.01
C LEU A 319 -5.06 -8.87 9.79
N GLU A 320 -4.44 -9.71 10.59
CA GLU A 320 -3.02 -10.03 10.47
C GLU A 320 -2.82 -11.26 9.58
N PHE A 321 -1.94 -11.13 8.60
CA PHE A 321 -1.49 -12.22 7.74
C PHE A 321 -0.08 -12.66 8.14
N GLU A 322 0.00 -13.71 8.94
CA GLU A 322 1.25 -14.27 9.42
C GLU A 322 1.20 -15.81 9.40
N GLN A 323 2.35 -16.45 9.17
CA GLN A 323 2.48 -17.91 9.25
C GLN A 323 1.40 -18.68 8.45
N GLN A 324 1.05 -18.18 7.26
CA GLN A 324 0.04 -18.77 6.36
C GLN A 324 -1.41 -18.72 6.89
N HIS A 325 -1.69 -17.90 7.90
CA HIS A 325 -3.01 -17.73 8.48
C HIS A 325 -3.44 -16.26 8.46
N LEU A 326 -4.77 -16.03 8.39
CA LEU A 326 -5.39 -14.73 8.55
C LEU A 326 -6.18 -14.70 9.86
N THR A 327 -5.83 -13.80 10.76
CA THR A 327 -6.43 -13.71 12.10
C THR A 327 -6.88 -12.29 12.37
N PHE A 328 -8.12 -12.11 12.83
CA PHE A 328 -8.57 -10.79 13.29
C PHE A 328 -7.90 -10.46 14.61
N GLN A 329 -7.27 -9.30 14.67
CA GLN A 329 -6.71 -8.71 15.87
C GLN A 329 -7.69 -7.67 16.42
N GLY A 330 -7.69 -7.48 17.73
CA GLY A 330 -8.50 -6.46 18.37
C GLY A 330 -8.38 -6.51 19.88
N ASP A 331 -8.63 -5.36 20.50
CA ASP A 331 -8.62 -5.24 21.94
C ASP A 331 -9.79 -6.04 22.54
N ALA A 332 -9.55 -6.70 23.68
CA ALA A 332 -10.61 -7.34 24.43
C ALA A 332 -11.61 -6.26 24.89
N SER A 333 -12.86 -6.40 24.45
CA SER A 333 -13.96 -5.47 24.72
C SER A 333 -14.26 -5.27 26.20
#